data_AF-T0UX45-F1
#
_entry.id   AF-T0UX45-F1
#
_cell.length_a   1.000
_cell.length_b   1.000
_cell.length_c   1.000
_cell.angle_alpha   90.00
_cell.angle_beta   90.00
_cell.angle_gamma   90.00
#
_symmetry.space_group_name_H-M   'P 1'
#
loop_
_entity.id
_entity.type
_entity.pdbx_description
1 polymer ?
#
loop_
_entity_poly.entity_id
_entity_poly.type
_entity_poly.pdbx_seq_one_letter_code
_entity_poly.pdbx_strand_id
1 'polypeptide(L)'
;MKHIFDNFIVRNSNMDSSSRNKDEWFLQKGTYYEYQPNGKAKEHYIVEERFTKNTFSDSEINKNIILLQSMFAVTFTANRDSRWLYEVLQFLFEHIEELNDQEFAIRFKDFLEKMAVRYAEGRLFTEENIIKKYGDISVYAFNFIDYILWKNREELGREYKGVKFDHFKFAYRRSIEHWFPQHPNSDERVEKMDDQFLHSFGNLCIITDSQNSKFGNLVPSAKYKQWEGIFDRQSLKLQIMANITEKTRWESYQIKGLEKEILPMVNRFIESKS
;
A
#
# COMPACT_ATOMS: atom_id res chain seq x y z
N MET A 1 -20.35 -5.21 -25.78
CA MET A 1 -19.56 -5.31 -24.54
C MET A 1 -19.53 -3.96 -23.85
N LYS A 2 -20.43 -3.75 -22.87
CA LYS A 2 -20.34 -2.59 -21.96
C LYS A 2 -19.35 -3.01 -20.85
N HIS A 3 -18.48 -2.11 -20.39
CA HIS A 3 -17.59 -2.34 -19.23
C HIS A 3 -16.39 -3.30 -19.42
N ILE A 4 -15.72 -3.32 -20.58
CA ILE A 4 -14.54 -4.19 -20.81
C ILE A 4 -13.42 -3.92 -19.80
N PHE A 5 -12.99 -2.66 -19.69
CA PHE A 5 -11.86 -2.28 -18.82
C PHE A 5 -12.22 -2.18 -17.34
N ASP A 6 -13.50 -1.96 -16.99
CA ASP A 6 -13.95 -1.87 -15.58
C ASP A 6 -13.69 -3.17 -14.80
N ASN A 7 -13.51 -4.28 -15.52
CA ASN A 7 -13.10 -5.56 -14.96
C ASN A 7 -11.63 -5.58 -14.52
N PHE A 8 -10.79 -4.69 -15.05
CA PHE A 8 -9.34 -4.67 -14.86
C PHE A 8 -8.85 -3.45 -14.06
N ILE A 9 -9.75 -2.53 -13.73
CA ILE A 9 -9.48 -1.36 -12.90
C ILE A 9 -9.96 -1.60 -11.47
N VAL A 10 -9.10 -1.28 -10.50
CA VAL A 10 -9.41 -1.43 -9.07
C VAL A 10 -10.53 -0.47 -8.65
N ARG A 11 -11.39 -0.93 -7.75
CA ARG A 11 -12.46 -0.12 -7.13
C ARG A 11 -12.34 -0.12 -5.62
N ASN A 12 -12.86 0.93 -5.00
CA ASN A 12 -12.91 1.07 -3.55
C ASN A 12 -14.38 1.04 -3.08
N SER A 13 -14.67 0.35 -1.98
CA SER A 13 -16.03 0.28 -1.45
C SER A 13 -16.38 1.53 -0.65
N ASN A 14 -17.42 2.25 -1.06
CA ASN A 14 -17.85 3.48 -0.40
C ASN A 14 -18.69 3.23 0.88
N MET A 15 -19.22 2.02 1.06
CA MET A 15 -20.09 1.63 2.17
C MET A 15 -19.80 0.21 2.63
N ASP A 16 -20.17 -0.08 3.89
CA ASP A 16 -20.22 -1.45 4.38
C ASP A 16 -21.41 -2.19 3.75
N SER A 17 -21.20 -3.47 3.47
CA SER A 17 -22.19 -4.38 2.88
C SER A 17 -21.98 -5.78 3.45
N SER A 18 -22.88 -6.71 3.15
CA SER A 18 -22.72 -8.12 3.57
C SER A 18 -21.47 -8.81 3.00
N SER A 19 -20.85 -8.25 1.97
CA SER A 19 -19.69 -8.85 1.29
C SER A 19 -18.42 -8.01 1.30
N ARG A 20 -18.47 -6.74 1.70
CA ARG A 20 -17.33 -5.82 1.70
C ARG A 20 -17.45 -4.76 2.79
N ASN A 21 -16.32 -4.44 3.40
CA ASN A 21 -16.21 -3.32 4.32
C ASN A 21 -15.96 -2.01 3.56
N LYS A 22 -16.30 -0.89 4.18
CA LYS A 22 -15.94 0.45 3.71
C LYS A 22 -14.42 0.57 3.56
N ASP A 23 -14.01 1.32 2.53
CA ASP A 23 -12.62 1.57 2.16
C ASP A 23 -11.85 0.29 1.76
N GLU A 24 -12.54 -0.79 1.39
CA GLU A 24 -11.93 -2.01 0.87
C GLU A 24 -11.68 -1.92 -0.64
N TRP A 25 -10.47 -2.26 -1.06
CA TRP A 25 -10.09 -2.33 -2.48
C TRP A 25 -10.40 -3.69 -3.05
N PHE A 26 -11.02 -3.72 -4.24
CA PHE A 26 -11.36 -4.96 -4.92
C PHE A 26 -11.16 -4.86 -6.43
N LEU A 27 -10.87 -6.01 -7.03
CA LEU A 27 -10.73 -6.20 -8.48
C LEU A 27 -11.48 -7.48 -8.84
N GLN A 28 -12.68 -7.30 -9.39
CA GLN A 28 -13.64 -8.37 -9.62
C GLN A 28 -14.37 -8.16 -10.94
N LYS A 29 -14.60 -9.24 -11.67
CA LYS A 29 -15.34 -9.25 -12.93
C LYS A 29 -16.84 -9.25 -12.67
N GLY A 30 -17.59 -8.51 -13.49
CA GLY A 30 -19.05 -8.60 -13.54
C GLY A 30 -19.45 -10.01 -13.96
N THR A 31 -20.24 -10.69 -13.14
CA THR A 31 -20.83 -11.98 -13.50
C THR A 31 -22.34 -11.86 -13.49
N TYR A 32 -22.96 -12.26 -14.61
CA TYR A 32 -24.41 -12.27 -14.76
C TYR A 32 -24.99 -13.50 -14.05
N TYR A 33 -25.90 -13.26 -13.13
CA TYR A 33 -26.67 -14.29 -12.44
C TYR A 33 -28.11 -14.20 -12.94
N GLU A 34 -28.60 -15.29 -13.52
CA GLU A 34 -30.00 -15.42 -13.89
C GLU A 34 -30.72 -16.23 -12.80
N TYR A 35 -31.76 -15.65 -12.21
CA TYR A 35 -32.59 -16.37 -11.26
C TYR A 35 -34.07 -16.00 -11.40
N GLN A 36 -34.94 -16.91 -10.99
CA GLN A 36 -36.38 -16.66 -10.90
C GLN A 36 -36.74 -16.27 -9.46
N PRO A 37 -37.33 -15.09 -9.23
CA PRO A 37 -37.82 -14.73 -7.90
C PRO A 37 -38.99 -15.64 -7.50
N ASN A 38 -38.95 -16.17 -6.28
CA ASN A 38 -39.99 -17.06 -5.75
C ASN A 38 -41.38 -16.40 -5.82
N GLY A 39 -42.35 -17.09 -6.44
CA GLY A 39 -43.77 -16.68 -6.47
C GLY A 39 -44.25 -15.91 -7.71
N LYS A 40 -43.43 -15.78 -8.77
CA LYS A 40 -43.89 -15.22 -10.07
C LYS A 40 -43.91 -16.29 -11.17
N ALA A 41 -44.80 -16.11 -12.16
CA ALA A 41 -44.95 -17.00 -13.31
C ALA A 41 -43.61 -17.24 -14.03
N LYS A 42 -43.46 -18.42 -14.65
CA LYS A 42 -42.23 -18.98 -15.26
C LYS A 42 -41.50 -18.11 -16.31
N GLU A 43 -41.97 -16.89 -16.59
CA GLU A 43 -41.52 -16.03 -17.68
C GLU A 43 -40.63 -14.85 -17.26
N HIS A 44 -40.37 -14.67 -15.96
CA HIS A 44 -39.54 -13.56 -15.47
C HIS A 44 -38.21 -14.06 -14.88
N TYR A 45 -37.18 -14.16 -15.73
CA TYR A 45 -35.80 -14.25 -15.28
C TYR A 45 -35.27 -12.86 -14.97
N ILE A 46 -34.71 -12.68 -13.77
CA ILE A 46 -33.95 -11.48 -13.43
C ILE A 46 -32.49 -11.76 -13.74
N VAL A 47 -31.86 -10.89 -14.54
CA VAL A 47 -30.42 -10.88 -14.75
C VAL A 47 -29.81 -9.85 -13.81
N GLU A 48 -29.08 -10.30 -12.80
CA GLU A 48 -28.30 -9.43 -11.91
C GLU A 48 -26.81 -9.53 -12.23
N GLU A 49 -26.15 -8.40 -12.43
CA GLU A 49 -24.70 -8.36 -12.46
C GLU A 49 -24.17 -8.29 -11.02
N ARG A 50 -23.39 -9.31 -10.63
CA ARG A 50 -22.71 -9.34 -9.33
C ARG A 50 -21.20 -9.39 -9.53
N PHE A 51 -20.50 -8.57 -8.77
CA PHE A 51 -19.04 -8.59 -8.66
C PHE A 51 -18.66 -9.44 -7.45
N THR A 52 -18.56 -10.75 -7.63
CA THR A 52 -18.26 -11.71 -6.55
C THR A 52 -17.01 -12.52 -6.82
N LYS A 53 -16.57 -12.60 -8.08
CA LYS A 53 -15.39 -13.36 -8.50
C LYS A 53 -14.24 -12.42 -8.82
N ASN A 54 -13.03 -12.77 -8.36
CA ASN A 54 -11.81 -12.10 -8.75
C ASN A 54 -11.69 -12.01 -10.27
N THR A 55 -11.12 -10.92 -10.76
CA THR A 55 -10.87 -10.72 -12.19
C THR A 55 -9.94 -11.78 -12.75
N PHE A 56 -8.95 -12.17 -11.94
CA PHE A 56 -8.01 -13.25 -12.23
C PHE A 56 -8.23 -14.42 -11.26
N SER A 57 -8.16 -15.65 -11.77
CA SER A 57 -8.35 -16.88 -10.98
C SER A 57 -7.25 -17.08 -9.94
N ASP A 58 -6.01 -16.71 -10.27
CA ASP A 58 -4.90 -16.67 -9.32
C ASP A 58 -5.11 -15.51 -8.33
N SER A 59 -5.42 -15.87 -7.07
CA SER A 59 -5.69 -14.91 -6.01
C SER A 59 -4.47 -14.07 -5.62
N GLU A 60 -3.26 -14.61 -5.73
CA GLU A 60 -2.03 -13.91 -5.42
C GLU A 60 -1.75 -12.84 -6.48
N ILE A 61 -1.85 -13.19 -7.77
CA ILE A 61 -1.72 -12.22 -8.86
C ILE A 61 -2.81 -11.16 -8.76
N ASN A 62 -4.07 -11.55 -8.50
CA ASN A 62 -5.16 -10.59 -8.33
C ASN A 62 -4.90 -9.62 -7.16
N LYS A 63 -4.37 -10.11 -6.03
CA LYS A 63 -3.99 -9.27 -4.89
C LYS A 63 -2.82 -8.35 -5.21
N ASN A 64 -1.80 -8.81 -5.94
CA ASN A 64 -0.69 -7.97 -6.41
C ASN A 64 -1.23 -6.78 -7.23
N ILE A 65 -2.12 -7.04 -8.17
CA ILE A 65 -2.72 -6.01 -9.03
C ILE A 65 -3.58 -5.04 -8.23
N ILE A 66 -4.38 -5.53 -7.28
CA ILE A 66 -5.14 -4.67 -6.34
C ILE A 66 -4.19 -3.74 -5.59
N LEU A 67 -3.08 -4.26 -5.04
CA LEU A 67 -2.13 -3.46 -4.27
C LEU A 67 -1.42 -2.42 -5.15
N LEU A 68 -0.94 -2.80 -6.34
CA LEU A 68 -0.29 -1.86 -7.27
C LEU A 68 -1.24 -0.73 -7.69
N GLN A 69 -2.45 -1.06 -8.16
CA GLN A 69 -3.40 -0.02 -8.58
C GLN A 69 -3.89 0.84 -7.42
N SER A 70 -4.17 0.24 -6.25
CA SER A 70 -4.59 1.02 -5.08
C SER A 70 -3.47 1.92 -4.55
N MET A 71 -2.20 1.49 -4.66
CA MET A 71 -1.02 2.32 -4.36
C MET A 71 -1.02 3.60 -5.21
N PHE A 72 -1.22 3.46 -6.53
CA PHE A 72 -1.32 4.62 -7.41
C PHE A 72 -2.53 5.48 -7.07
N ALA A 73 -3.70 4.87 -6.86
CA ALA A 73 -4.94 5.58 -6.55
C ALA A 73 -4.86 6.42 -5.27
N VAL A 74 -4.26 5.89 -4.18
CA VAL A 74 -4.12 6.66 -2.93
C VAL A 74 -3.02 7.72 -2.97
N THR A 75 -2.05 7.56 -3.88
CA THR A 75 -0.94 8.50 -4.01
C THR A 75 -1.30 9.67 -4.92
N PHE A 76 -1.93 9.38 -6.06
CA PHE A 76 -2.22 10.34 -7.12
C PHE A 76 -3.70 10.75 -7.10
N THR A 77 -4.06 11.49 -6.06
CA THR A 77 -5.46 11.85 -5.75
C THR A 77 -5.97 13.09 -6.48
N ALA A 78 -5.07 13.95 -6.97
CA ALA A 78 -5.48 15.11 -7.75
C ALA A 78 -5.97 14.64 -9.13
N ASN A 79 -7.08 15.20 -9.62
CA ASN A 79 -7.62 14.85 -10.95
C ASN A 79 -6.58 14.98 -12.09
N ARG A 80 -5.59 15.86 -11.92
CA ARG A 80 -4.46 16.07 -12.85
C ARG A 80 -3.42 14.94 -12.83
N ASP A 81 -3.37 14.15 -11.77
CA ASP A 81 -2.41 13.06 -11.57
C ASP A 81 -2.98 11.68 -11.96
N SER A 82 -4.08 11.66 -12.71
CA SER A 82 -4.70 10.45 -13.28
C SER A 82 -3.90 9.80 -14.41
N ARG A 83 -2.65 10.24 -14.64
CA ARG A 83 -1.75 9.68 -15.64
C ARG A 83 -1.52 8.18 -15.46
N TRP A 84 -1.45 7.69 -14.22
CA TRP A 84 -1.29 6.25 -13.97
C TRP A 84 -2.47 5.46 -14.55
N LEU A 85 -3.70 5.98 -14.42
CA LEU A 85 -4.90 5.33 -14.93
C LEU A 85 -4.91 5.37 -16.46
N TYR A 86 -4.48 6.48 -17.05
CA TYR A 86 -4.31 6.58 -18.50
C TYR A 86 -3.31 5.54 -19.03
N GLU A 87 -2.13 5.41 -18.42
CA GLU A 87 -1.12 4.43 -18.82
C GLU A 87 -1.63 2.98 -18.68
N VAL A 88 -2.39 2.70 -17.62
CA VAL A 88 -3.08 1.40 -17.46
C VAL A 88 -4.10 1.17 -18.57
N LEU A 89 -4.94 2.16 -18.89
CA LEU A 89 -5.93 2.04 -19.96
C LEU A 89 -5.29 1.87 -21.34
N GLN A 90 -4.16 2.53 -21.60
CA GLN A 90 -3.38 2.32 -22.82
C GLN A 90 -2.89 0.88 -22.93
N PHE A 91 -2.27 0.34 -21.87
CA PHE A 91 -1.85 -1.06 -21.85
C PHE A 91 -3.04 -2.01 -22.09
N LEU A 92 -4.17 -1.79 -21.42
CA LEU A 92 -5.36 -2.62 -21.62
C LEU A 92 -5.92 -2.54 -23.04
N PHE A 93 -5.82 -1.37 -23.69
CA PHE A 93 -6.26 -1.17 -25.06
C PHE A 93 -5.34 -1.85 -26.07
N GLU A 94 -4.03 -1.74 -25.89
CA GLU A 94 -3.03 -2.38 -26.75
C GLU A 94 -3.10 -3.92 -26.69
N HIS A 95 -3.53 -4.46 -25.55
CA HIS A 95 -3.66 -5.90 -25.31
C HIS A 95 -5.12 -6.39 -25.27
N ILE A 96 -6.05 -5.67 -25.94
CA ILE A 96 -7.49 -5.96 -25.85
C ILE A 96 -7.87 -7.38 -26.32
N GLU A 97 -7.17 -7.90 -27.33
CA GLU A 97 -7.39 -9.25 -27.87
C GLU A 97 -6.87 -10.35 -26.93
N GLU A 98 -5.96 -10.00 -26.02
CA GLU A 98 -5.28 -10.92 -25.10
C GLU A 98 -5.94 -10.98 -23.72
N LEU A 99 -6.99 -10.19 -23.46
CA LEU A 99 -7.60 -10.03 -22.11
C LEU A 99 -8.10 -11.34 -21.48
N ASN A 100 -8.32 -12.38 -22.30
CA ASN A 100 -8.75 -13.70 -21.87
C ASN A 100 -7.62 -14.74 -21.84
N ASP A 101 -6.40 -14.38 -22.24
CA ASP A 101 -5.25 -15.28 -22.19
C ASP A 101 -4.90 -15.64 -20.75
N GLN A 102 -4.44 -16.88 -20.55
CA GLN A 102 -3.99 -17.35 -19.24
C GLN A 102 -2.81 -16.52 -18.70
N GLU A 103 -1.93 -16.08 -19.60
CA GLU A 103 -0.72 -15.32 -19.26
C GLU A 103 -0.95 -13.80 -19.12
N PHE A 104 -2.13 -13.30 -19.49
CA PHE A 104 -2.41 -11.86 -19.46
C PHE A 104 -2.30 -11.29 -18.04
N ALA A 105 -2.74 -12.04 -17.03
CA ALA A 105 -2.64 -11.64 -15.62
C ALA A 105 -1.17 -11.38 -15.21
N ILE A 106 -0.25 -12.24 -15.68
CA ILE A 106 1.18 -12.14 -15.39
C ILE A 106 1.78 -10.93 -16.12
N ARG A 107 1.46 -10.75 -17.41
CA ARG A 107 1.91 -9.59 -18.21
C ARG A 107 1.41 -8.28 -17.60
N PHE A 108 0.14 -8.21 -17.21
CA PHE A 108 -0.45 -7.00 -16.63
C PHE A 108 0.15 -6.66 -15.27
N LYS A 109 0.37 -7.67 -14.41
CA LYS A 109 1.09 -7.48 -13.15
C LYS A 109 2.52 -6.97 -13.38
N ASP A 110 3.26 -7.56 -14.31
CA ASP A 110 4.64 -7.13 -14.61
C ASP A 110 4.69 -5.71 -15.17
N PHE A 111 3.75 -5.33 -16.04
CA PHE A 111 3.59 -3.96 -16.51
C PHE A 111 3.38 -2.98 -15.34
N LEU A 112 2.49 -3.30 -14.40
CA LEU A 112 2.23 -2.45 -13.23
C LEU A 112 3.45 -2.36 -12.29
N GLU A 113 4.20 -3.45 -12.10
CA GLU A 113 5.44 -3.45 -11.32
C GLU A 113 6.52 -2.57 -11.98
N LYS A 114 6.71 -2.66 -13.30
CA LYS A 114 7.60 -1.78 -14.07
C LYS A 114 7.18 -0.32 -14.02
N MET A 115 5.87 -0.05 -14.14
CA MET A 115 5.31 1.28 -13.97
C MET A 115 5.60 1.82 -12.55
N ALA A 116 5.48 0.98 -11.52
CA ALA A 116 5.77 1.38 -10.14
C ALA A 116 7.25 1.78 -9.95
N VAL A 117 8.17 1.04 -10.56
CA VAL A 117 9.60 1.39 -10.56
C VAL A 117 9.86 2.70 -11.29
N ARG A 118 9.32 2.88 -12.49
CA ARG A 118 9.45 4.16 -13.25
C ARG A 118 8.92 5.35 -12.45
N TYR A 119 7.82 5.18 -11.72
CA TYR A 119 7.30 6.25 -10.86
C TYR A 119 8.18 6.49 -9.61
N ALA A 120 8.96 5.50 -9.15
CA ALA A 120 9.89 5.65 -8.03
C ALA A 120 11.17 6.43 -8.41
N GLU A 121 11.53 6.44 -9.70
CA GLU A 121 12.66 7.21 -10.23
C GLU A 121 12.57 8.69 -9.83
N GLY A 122 13.68 9.22 -9.30
CA GLY A 122 13.76 10.58 -8.78
C GLY A 122 12.94 10.87 -7.52
N ARG A 123 12.12 9.94 -7.01
CA ARG A 123 11.27 10.11 -5.81
C ARG A 123 11.82 9.40 -4.58
N LEU A 124 12.61 8.35 -4.78
CA LEU A 124 13.11 7.49 -3.72
C LEU A 124 14.56 7.82 -3.32
N PHE A 125 15.45 7.93 -4.31
CA PHE A 125 16.88 8.17 -4.12
C PHE A 125 17.30 9.56 -4.59
N THR A 126 18.36 10.10 -4.00
CA THR A 126 19.13 11.24 -4.52
C THR A 126 19.92 10.81 -5.76
N GLU A 127 20.54 11.77 -6.45
CA GLU A 127 21.45 11.50 -7.58
C GLU A 127 22.64 10.61 -7.17
N GLU A 128 23.01 10.63 -5.90
CA GLU A 128 24.08 9.81 -5.31
C GLU A 128 23.60 8.41 -4.88
N ASN A 129 22.40 7.98 -5.27
CA ASN A 129 21.78 6.71 -4.86
C ASN A 129 21.59 6.55 -3.34
N ILE A 130 21.45 7.67 -2.61
CA ILE A 130 21.15 7.67 -1.17
C ILE A 130 19.64 7.84 -1.00
N ILE A 131 19.01 7.09 -0.10
CA ILE A 131 17.57 7.25 0.14
C ILE A 131 17.30 8.68 0.64
N LYS A 132 16.27 9.31 0.05
CA LYS A 132 15.91 10.68 0.41
C LYS A 132 15.48 10.77 1.87
N LYS A 133 15.78 11.92 2.49
CA LYS A 133 15.47 12.23 3.88
C LYS A 133 14.22 13.10 3.97
N TYR A 134 13.80 13.39 5.21
CA TYR A 134 12.70 14.33 5.46
C TYR A 134 12.89 15.65 4.71
N GLY A 135 11.82 16.18 4.13
CA GLY A 135 11.85 17.34 3.23
C GLY A 135 11.88 16.95 1.75
N ASP A 136 12.66 15.93 1.39
CA ASP A 136 12.83 15.50 -0.01
C ASP A 136 12.12 14.18 -0.34
N ILE A 137 11.98 13.28 0.63
CA ILE A 137 11.30 12.00 0.43
C ILE A 137 9.79 12.20 0.26
N SER A 138 9.23 11.55 -0.76
CA SER A 138 7.81 11.68 -1.10
C SER A 138 6.94 10.62 -0.41
N VAL A 139 5.64 10.88 -0.28
CA VAL A 139 4.65 9.87 0.15
C VAL A 139 4.65 8.65 -0.78
N TYR A 140 4.89 8.85 -2.08
CA TYR A 140 5.02 7.76 -3.05
C TYR A 140 6.13 6.77 -2.65
N ALA A 141 7.28 7.27 -2.18
CA ALA A 141 8.39 6.41 -1.76
C ALA A 141 7.98 5.45 -0.63
N PHE A 142 7.22 5.92 0.36
CA PHE A 142 6.72 5.05 1.44
C PHE A 142 5.70 4.04 0.95
N ASN A 143 4.75 4.46 0.10
CA ASN A 143 3.75 3.56 -0.46
C ASN A 143 4.41 2.46 -1.33
N PHE A 144 5.41 2.84 -2.13
CA PHE A 144 6.20 1.91 -2.94
C PHE A 144 6.97 0.91 -2.06
N ILE A 145 7.59 1.39 -0.98
CA ILE A 145 8.26 0.51 -0.01
C ILE A 145 7.28 -0.42 0.69
N ASP A 146 6.09 0.04 1.09
CA ASP A 146 5.07 -0.82 1.68
C ASP A 146 4.67 -1.96 0.73
N TYR A 147 4.57 -1.70 -0.58
CA TYR A 147 4.35 -2.76 -1.57
C TYR A 147 5.51 -3.78 -1.56
N ILE A 148 6.75 -3.32 -1.53
CA ILE A 148 7.94 -4.19 -1.49
C ILE A 148 8.00 -4.99 -0.19
N LEU A 149 7.69 -4.38 0.96
CA LEU A 149 7.56 -5.09 2.24
C LEU A 149 6.50 -6.19 2.15
N TRP A 150 5.36 -5.91 1.53
CA TRP A 150 4.33 -6.92 1.30
C TRP A 150 4.80 -8.05 0.36
N LYS A 151 5.62 -7.76 -0.64
CA LYS A 151 6.23 -8.77 -1.51
C LYS A 151 7.20 -9.70 -0.78
N ASN A 152 7.84 -9.21 0.28
CA ASN A 152 8.79 -9.97 1.10
C ASN A 152 8.16 -10.49 2.41
N ARG A 153 6.82 -10.52 2.49
CA ARG A 153 6.07 -10.86 3.72
C ARG A 153 6.34 -12.24 4.29
N GLU A 154 6.73 -13.22 3.48
CA GLU A 154 7.01 -14.57 3.99
C GLU A 154 8.27 -14.62 4.86
N GLU A 155 9.30 -13.85 4.48
CA GLU A 155 10.53 -13.68 5.24
C GLU A 155 10.26 -12.78 6.45
N LEU A 156 9.73 -11.58 6.19
CA LEU A 156 9.46 -10.58 7.22
C LEU A 156 8.45 -11.05 8.27
N GLY A 157 7.47 -11.87 7.90
CA GLY A 157 6.47 -12.41 8.82
C GLY A 157 7.06 -13.35 9.88
N ARG A 158 8.23 -13.95 9.62
CA ARG A 158 8.95 -14.78 10.61
C ARG A 158 9.61 -13.93 11.69
N GLU A 159 10.15 -12.78 11.29
CA GLU A 159 10.82 -11.81 12.16
C GLU A 159 9.82 -10.93 12.93
N TYR A 160 8.82 -10.43 12.22
CA TYR A 160 7.82 -9.47 12.70
C TYR A 160 6.45 -10.12 12.91
N LYS A 161 6.38 -11.08 13.84
CA LYS A 161 5.14 -11.86 14.14
C LYS A 161 3.90 -11.01 14.50
N GLY A 162 4.10 -9.76 14.93
CA GLY A 162 3.00 -8.82 15.24
C GLY A 162 2.41 -8.12 14.02
N VAL A 163 3.10 -8.15 12.87
CA VAL A 163 2.72 -7.40 11.67
C VAL A 163 1.72 -8.20 10.82
N LYS A 164 0.65 -7.55 10.37
CA LYS A 164 -0.45 -8.20 9.63
C LYS A 164 -0.31 -7.98 8.13
N PHE A 165 0.72 -8.59 7.53
CA PHE A 165 1.02 -8.45 6.11
C PHE A 165 -0.15 -8.85 5.20
N ASP A 166 -0.85 -9.94 5.50
CA ASP A 166 -1.96 -10.43 4.65
C ASP A 166 -3.20 -9.52 4.68
N HIS A 167 -3.35 -8.72 5.74
CA HIS A 167 -4.45 -7.76 5.88
C HIS A 167 -4.10 -6.39 5.31
N PHE A 168 -2.89 -6.22 4.78
CA PHE A 168 -2.45 -4.93 4.28
C PHE A 168 -3.32 -4.44 3.12
N LYS A 169 -3.66 -3.16 3.20
CA LYS A 169 -4.29 -2.38 2.14
C LYS A 169 -3.75 -0.95 2.14
N PHE A 170 -3.60 -0.40 0.93
CA PHE A 170 -3.31 1.02 0.77
C PHE A 170 -4.48 1.87 1.23
N ALA A 171 -4.17 2.97 1.90
CA ALA A 171 -5.14 3.94 2.39
C ALA A 171 -4.55 5.34 2.27
N TYR A 172 -5.40 6.35 2.32
CA TYR A 172 -5.00 7.75 2.22
C TYR A 172 -4.18 8.18 3.45
N ARG A 173 -2.85 8.10 3.34
CA ARG A 173 -1.87 8.52 4.35
C ARG A 173 -0.96 9.56 3.71
N ARG A 174 -1.22 10.84 3.99
CA ARG A 174 -0.56 11.97 3.30
C ARG A 174 0.46 12.69 4.17
N SER A 175 0.51 12.40 5.47
CA SER A 175 1.45 13.02 6.38
C SER A 175 2.67 12.13 6.54
N ILE A 176 3.85 12.70 6.31
CA ILE A 176 5.12 12.10 6.73
C ILE A 176 5.35 12.47 8.19
N GLU A 177 5.57 11.46 9.02
CA GLU A 177 5.71 11.58 10.45
C GLU A 177 7.09 11.10 10.91
N HIS A 178 7.65 11.83 11.87
CA HIS A 178 8.83 11.42 12.61
C HIS A 178 8.42 10.49 13.75
N TRP A 179 8.81 9.21 13.68
CA TRP A 179 8.47 8.28 14.75
C TRP A 179 9.09 8.71 16.07
N PHE A 180 10.40 8.95 16.08
CA PHE A 180 11.05 9.77 17.11
C PHE A 180 10.89 11.25 16.77
N PRO A 181 10.21 12.07 17.61
CA PRO A 181 9.83 13.43 17.28
C PRO A 181 11.02 14.40 17.26
N GLN A 182 10.90 15.49 16.50
CA GLN A 182 11.92 16.56 16.45
C GLN A 182 12.04 17.32 17.77
N HIS A 183 10.92 17.49 18.46
CA HIS A 183 10.80 18.21 19.72
C HIS A 183 10.08 17.33 20.75
N PRO A 184 10.74 16.35 21.37
CA PRO A 184 10.12 15.50 22.38
C PRO A 184 9.45 16.33 23.50
N ASN A 185 8.33 15.85 24.02
CA ASN A 185 7.66 16.50 25.15
C ASN A 185 8.60 16.63 26.36
N SER A 186 8.55 17.78 27.05
CA SER A 186 9.42 18.09 28.20
C SER A 186 9.36 17.03 29.30
N ASP A 187 8.20 16.41 29.47
CA ASP A 187 7.91 15.47 30.55
C ASP A 187 8.56 14.10 30.32
N GLU A 188 8.98 13.78 29.10
CA GLU A 188 9.53 12.47 28.74
C GLU A 188 11.03 12.31 29.04
N ARG A 189 11.73 13.39 29.45
CA ARG A 189 13.17 13.41 29.81
C ARG A 189 14.06 12.61 28.85
N VAL A 190 13.86 12.77 27.54
CA VAL A 190 14.67 12.12 26.50
C VAL A 190 15.55 13.16 25.80
N GLU A 191 16.81 12.82 25.56
CA GLU A 191 17.72 13.66 24.78
C GLU A 191 17.28 13.76 23.32
N LYS A 192 17.58 14.91 22.71
CA LYS A 192 17.33 15.12 21.28
C LYS A 192 18.16 14.13 20.46
N MET A 193 17.54 13.46 19.50
CA MET A 193 18.23 12.61 18.54
C MET A 193 19.06 13.46 17.55
N ASP A 194 20.24 12.97 17.20
CA ASP A 194 21.09 13.58 16.17
C ASP A 194 20.34 13.70 14.84
N ASP A 195 20.43 14.87 14.20
CA ASP A 195 19.68 15.22 12.99
C ASP A 195 19.94 14.22 11.84
N GLN A 196 21.11 13.57 11.81
CA GLN A 196 21.44 12.55 10.81
C GLN A 196 20.50 11.34 10.87
N PHE A 197 20.02 10.97 12.07
CA PHE A 197 19.08 9.88 12.32
C PHE A 197 17.65 10.38 12.42
N LEU A 198 17.45 11.56 13.01
CA LEU A 198 16.14 12.17 13.17
C LEU A 198 15.41 12.29 11.83
N HIS A 199 16.09 12.81 10.79
CA HIS A 199 15.51 13.02 9.47
C HIS A 199 15.71 11.85 8.50
N SER A 200 16.32 10.75 8.94
CA SER A 200 16.57 9.56 8.12
C SER A 200 15.29 8.79 7.81
N PHE A 201 15.26 8.09 6.68
CA PHE A 201 14.12 7.27 6.25
C PHE A 201 13.73 6.24 7.32
N GLY A 202 14.71 5.66 8.02
CA GLY A 202 14.47 4.71 9.10
C GLY A 202 13.54 5.26 10.18
N ASN A 203 13.67 6.55 10.52
CA ASN A 203 12.82 7.21 11.52
C ASN A 203 11.49 7.77 10.98
N LEU A 204 11.25 7.72 9.67
CA LEU A 204 10.07 8.31 9.04
C LEU A 204 9.01 7.26 8.72
N CYS A 205 7.74 7.64 8.80
CA CYS A 205 6.62 6.81 8.33
C CYS A 205 5.51 7.67 7.75
N ILE A 206 4.60 7.08 6.98
CA ILE A 206 3.37 7.76 6.54
C ILE A 206 2.19 7.40 7.42
N ILE A 207 1.40 8.42 7.77
CA ILE A 207 0.17 8.32 8.55
C ILE A 207 -0.91 9.26 7.99
N THR A 208 -2.11 9.18 8.57
CA THR A 208 -3.17 10.15 8.28
C THR A 208 -2.92 11.47 9.01
N ASP A 209 -3.43 12.58 8.48
CA ASP A 209 -3.30 13.91 9.12
C ASP A 209 -3.90 13.92 10.53
N SER A 210 -5.02 13.20 10.72
CA SER A 210 -5.66 13.03 12.03
C SER A 210 -4.77 12.27 13.01
N GLN A 211 -4.09 11.21 12.56
CA GLN A 211 -3.19 10.46 13.42
C GLN A 211 -1.94 11.29 13.76
N ASN A 212 -1.43 12.07 12.80
CA ASN A 212 -0.28 12.94 13.03
C ASN A 212 -0.58 13.98 14.13
N SER A 213 -1.76 14.60 14.05
CA SER A 213 -2.24 15.54 15.07
C SER A 213 -2.33 14.91 16.47
N LYS A 214 -2.62 13.61 16.56
CA LYS A 214 -2.72 12.88 17.84
C LYS A 214 -1.36 12.45 18.38
N PHE A 215 -0.47 11.99 17.51
CA PHE A 215 0.89 11.58 17.84
C PHE A 215 1.71 12.74 18.41
N GLY A 216 1.64 13.91 17.76
CA GLY A 216 2.35 15.11 18.19
C GLY A 216 3.81 14.84 18.55
N ASN A 217 4.22 15.34 19.71
CA ASN A 217 5.60 15.30 20.19
C ASN A 217 5.93 14.12 21.12
N LEU A 218 5.11 13.07 21.10
CA LEU A 218 5.33 11.87 21.91
C LEU A 218 6.53 11.06 21.38
N VAL A 219 7.31 10.47 22.28
CA VAL A 219 8.35 9.51 21.87
C VAL A 219 7.73 8.18 21.39
N PRO A 220 8.49 7.36 20.64
CA PRO A 220 8.04 6.07 20.12
C PRO A 220 7.34 5.15 21.12
N SER A 221 7.87 5.04 22.34
CA SER A 221 7.29 4.17 23.36
C SER A 221 5.92 4.66 23.85
N ALA A 222 5.72 5.97 23.93
CA ALA A 222 4.43 6.58 24.26
C ALA A 222 3.44 6.46 23.09
N LYS A 223 3.89 6.71 21.85
CA LYS A 223 3.10 6.47 20.63
C LYS A 223 2.62 5.01 20.54
N TYR A 224 3.51 4.06 20.80
CA TYR A 224 3.15 2.65 20.80
C TYR A 224 2.09 2.34 21.87
N LYS A 225 2.33 2.71 23.14
CA LYS A 225 1.42 2.39 24.25
C LYS A 225 0.04 3.02 24.12
N GLN A 226 -0.05 4.25 23.61
CA GLN A 226 -1.33 4.96 23.52
C GLN A 226 -2.21 4.46 22.35
N TRP A 227 -1.62 3.83 21.32
CA TRP A 227 -2.32 3.43 20.10
C TRP A 227 -2.05 1.97 19.67
N GLU A 228 -1.70 1.08 20.60
CA GLU A 228 -1.37 -0.33 20.32
C GLU A 228 -2.39 -1.04 19.40
N GLY A 229 -3.68 -0.76 19.59
CA GLY A 229 -4.78 -1.38 18.84
C GLY A 229 -5.03 -0.85 17.42
N ILE A 230 -4.24 0.09 16.89
CA ILE A 230 -4.47 0.66 15.54
C ILE A 230 -3.44 0.24 14.50
N PHE A 231 -2.32 -0.36 14.92
CA PHE A 231 -1.17 -0.57 14.04
C PHE A 231 -1.47 -1.53 12.90
N ASP A 232 -2.29 -2.56 13.13
CA ASP A 232 -2.74 -3.53 12.12
C ASP A 232 -3.36 -2.88 10.86
N ARG A 233 -3.87 -1.65 11.00
CA ARG A 233 -4.48 -0.84 9.93
C ARG A 233 -3.55 0.23 9.35
N GLN A 234 -2.32 0.36 9.84
CA GLN A 234 -1.34 1.34 9.37
C GLN A 234 -0.48 0.81 8.21
N SER A 235 0.40 1.66 7.68
CA SER A 235 1.45 1.27 6.72
C SER A 235 2.29 0.12 7.27
N LEU A 236 2.80 -0.75 6.40
CA LEU A 236 3.62 -1.89 6.83
C LEU A 236 4.91 -1.42 7.49
N LYS A 237 5.53 -0.36 6.96
CA LYS A 237 6.70 0.25 7.62
C LYS A 237 6.36 0.67 9.06
N LEU A 238 5.23 1.34 9.29
CA LEU A 238 4.84 1.75 10.64
C LEU A 238 4.52 0.55 11.55
N GLN A 239 3.89 -0.49 11.03
CA GLN A 239 3.68 -1.74 11.78
C GLN A 239 5.00 -2.36 12.24
N ILE A 240 6.01 -2.42 11.37
CA ILE A 240 7.34 -2.92 11.69
C ILE A 240 8.01 -2.03 12.76
N MET A 241 7.97 -0.70 12.59
CA MET A 241 8.53 0.24 13.56
C MET A 241 7.88 0.10 14.95
N ALA A 242 6.56 -0.09 15.00
CA ALA A 242 5.81 -0.35 16.22
C ALA A 242 6.24 -1.68 16.86
N ASN A 243 6.39 -2.75 16.07
CA ASN A 243 6.83 -4.06 16.58
C ASN A 243 8.29 -4.05 17.10
N ILE A 244 9.18 -3.25 16.50
CA ILE A 244 10.54 -3.04 17.03
C ILE A 244 10.48 -2.26 18.36
N THR A 245 9.64 -1.23 18.42
CA THR A 245 9.46 -0.36 19.60
C THR A 245 8.84 -1.11 20.79
N GLU A 246 7.97 -2.08 20.53
CA GLU A 246 7.42 -2.99 21.53
C GLU A 246 8.53 -3.78 22.26
N LYS A 247 9.56 -4.20 21.51
CA LYS A 247 10.63 -5.09 22.00
C LYS A 247 11.86 -4.34 22.49
N THR A 248 12.11 -3.14 21.97
CA THR A 248 13.36 -2.40 22.17
C THR A 248 13.11 -0.89 22.21
N ARG A 249 14.03 -0.15 22.83
CA ARG A 249 13.99 1.32 22.76
C ARG A 249 14.34 1.78 21.35
N TRP A 250 13.58 2.74 20.82
CA TRP A 250 13.80 3.28 19.49
C TRP A 250 14.94 4.31 19.51
N GLU A 251 16.12 3.90 19.05
CA GLU A 251 17.32 4.73 18.98
C GLU A 251 17.97 4.64 17.58
N SER A 252 19.14 5.26 17.41
CA SER A 252 19.87 5.30 16.14
C SER A 252 20.18 3.90 15.57
N TYR A 253 20.37 2.90 16.45
CA TYR A 253 20.62 1.52 16.02
C TYR A 253 19.41 0.89 15.31
N GLN A 254 18.20 1.06 15.85
CA GLN A 254 16.97 0.56 15.23
C GLN A 254 16.70 1.25 13.90
N ILE A 255 16.95 2.56 13.82
CA ILE A 255 16.81 3.35 12.60
C ILE A 255 17.73 2.80 11.50
N LYS A 256 19.03 2.66 11.78
CA LYS A 256 20.01 2.12 10.82
C LYS A 256 19.71 0.66 10.46
N GLY A 257 19.33 -0.14 11.46
CA GLY A 257 18.98 -1.54 11.28
C GLY A 257 17.84 -1.71 10.28
N LEU A 258 16.77 -0.93 10.46
CA LEU A 258 15.61 -0.95 9.57
C LEU A 258 15.97 -0.49 8.15
N GLU A 259 16.79 0.55 7.98
CA GLU A 259 17.26 0.97 6.65
C GLU A 259 18.09 -0.14 5.97
N LYS A 260 19.00 -0.77 6.73
CA LYS A 260 19.86 -1.85 6.23
C LYS A 260 19.06 -3.09 5.83
N GLU A 261 17.91 -3.33 6.45
CA GLU A 261 17.02 -4.43 6.11
C GLU A 261 16.17 -4.13 4.85
N ILE A 262 15.58 -2.93 4.78
CA ILE A 262 14.66 -2.55 3.70
C ILE A 262 15.38 -2.27 2.39
N LEU A 263 16.49 -1.52 2.42
CA LEU A 263 17.13 -1.02 1.19
C LEU A 263 17.58 -2.14 0.23
N PRO A 264 18.16 -3.28 0.69
CA PRO A 264 18.47 -4.39 -0.20
C PRO A 264 17.24 -4.98 -0.90
N MET A 265 16.09 -5.07 -0.22
CA MET A 265 14.85 -5.57 -0.83
C MET A 265 14.37 -4.63 -1.93
N VAL A 266 14.49 -3.32 -1.69
CA VAL A 266 14.10 -2.28 -2.64
C VAL A 266 15.00 -2.29 -3.88
N ASN A 267 16.31 -2.33 -3.70
CA ASN A 267 17.27 -2.38 -4.81
C ASN A 267 17.07 -3.64 -5.65
N ARG A 268 16.94 -4.83 -5.03
CA ARG A 268 16.64 -6.08 -5.76
C ARG A 268 15.34 -6.00 -6.56
N PHE A 269 14.30 -5.39 -5.99
CA PHE A 269 13.03 -5.23 -6.69
C PHE A 269 13.17 -4.31 -7.91
N ILE A 270 13.83 -3.15 -7.74
CA ILE A 270 14.10 -2.22 -8.85
C ILE A 270 14.91 -2.91 -9.94
N GLU A 271 16.04 -3.55 -9.60
CA GLU A 271 16.89 -4.29 -10.55
C GLU A 271 16.12 -5.37 -11.32
N SER A 272 15.17 -6.05 -10.67
CA SER A 272 14.35 -7.08 -11.33
C SER A 272 13.33 -6.55 -12.33
N LYS A 273 13.13 -5.22 -12.38
CA LYS A 273 12.13 -4.53 -13.21
C LYS A 273 12.73 -3.46 -14.13
N SER A 274 14.03 -3.20 -14.01
CA SER A 274 14.81 -2.37 -14.93
C SER A 274 14.94 -2.99 -16.32
#